data_AF-A0A2U1JWH1-F1
#
_entry.id   AF-A0A2U1JWH1-F1
#
_cell.length_a   1.000
_cell.length_b   1.000
_cell.length_c   1.000
_cell.angle_alpha   90.00
_cell.angle_beta   90.00
_cell.angle_gamma   90.00
#
_symmetry.space_group_name_H-M   'P 1'
#
loop_
_entity.id
_entity.type
_entity.pdbx_description
1 polymer ?
#
loop_
_entity_poly.entity_id
_entity_poly.type
_entity_poly.pdbx_seq_one_letter_code
_entity_poly.pdbx_strand_id
1 'polypeptide(L)'
;MKKHTFLLISLITVFASFAQNKDTNAFFVRQDTISLKASECAWIIKPLEKDNSVSSSETGNSIPQLLLQAIEKGKLKAFDSWTDKPIPAKEIYTWQMRIDTIDVSGDSGNPKFGVVQKIRTANDIPRIRVCQDWYFDLEDNKLFTRIKWIEFMEFDPYSFNMENRDIVPFCRIYY
;
A
#
# COMPACT_ATOMS: atom_id res chain seq x y z
N MET A 1 18.23 38.75 -20.51
CA MET A 1 18.89 37.56 -19.93
C MET A 1 19.03 37.62 -18.40
N LYS A 2 19.51 38.72 -17.78
CA LYS A 2 19.74 38.79 -16.32
C LYS A 2 18.49 38.63 -15.40
N LYS A 3 17.28 38.98 -15.86
CA LYS A 3 16.03 38.84 -15.07
C LYS A 3 15.58 37.39 -14.87
N HIS A 4 15.77 36.52 -15.85
CA HIS A 4 15.36 35.12 -15.75
C HIS A 4 16.30 34.31 -14.85
N THR A 5 17.59 34.66 -14.85
CA THR A 5 18.58 34.05 -13.94
C THR A 5 18.28 34.39 -12.48
N PHE A 6 17.88 35.64 -12.19
CA PHE A 6 17.52 36.06 -10.83
C PHE A 6 16.25 35.36 -10.33
N LEU A 7 15.28 35.13 -11.22
CA LEU A 7 14.04 34.45 -10.90
C LEU A 7 14.26 32.94 -10.67
N LEU A 8 15.15 32.31 -11.43
CA LEU A 8 15.57 30.92 -11.25
C LEU A 8 16.34 30.73 -9.93
N ILE A 9 17.29 31.63 -9.61
CA ILE A 9 18.05 31.61 -8.35
C ILE A 9 17.11 31.81 -7.17
N SER A 10 16.16 32.74 -7.26
CA SER A 10 15.15 32.98 -6.22
C SER A 10 14.27 31.75 -6.00
N LEU A 11 13.83 31.08 -7.07
CA LEU A 11 13.08 29.82 -6.99
C LEU A 11 13.90 28.74 -6.28
N ILE A 12 15.17 28.58 -6.64
CA ILE A 12 16.08 27.59 -6.03
C ILE A 12 16.32 27.90 -4.55
N THR A 13 16.47 29.16 -4.14
CA THR A 13 16.65 29.53 -2.72
C THR A 13 15.40 29.32 -1.86
N VAL A 14 14.20 29.46 -2.42
CA VAL A 14 12.95 29.15 -1.71
C VAL A 14 12.78 27.64 -1.53
N PHE A 15 13.25 26.83 -2.49
CA PHE A 15 13.24 25.36 -2.37
C PHE A 15 14.44 24.80 -1.58
N ALA A 16 15.56 25.52 -1.47
CA ALA A 16 16.72 25.10 -0.68
C ALA A 16 16.51 25.22 0.85
N SER A 17 15.39 25.81 1.29
CA SER A 17 14.97 25.74 2.69
C SER A 17 14.34 24.38 3.06
N PHE A 18 14.21 23.46 2.11
CA PHE A 18 13.82 22.07 2.36
C PHE A 18 15.06 21.21 2.61
N ALA A 19 15.21 20.80 3.87
CA ALA A 19 16.14 19.80 4.41
C ALA A 19 17.10 19.15 3.39
N GLN A 20 18.24 19.79 3.14
CA GLN A 20 19.41 19.09 2.62
C GLN A 20 19.85 18.08 3.68
N ASN A 21 19.71 16.80 3.38
CA ASN A 21 20.33 15.75 4.17
C ASN A 21 21.84 15.85 3.96
N LYS A 22 22.63 16.07 5.02
CA LYS A 22 24.08 16.34 4.94
C LYS A 22 24.89 15.25 4.21
N ASP A 23 24.29 14.08 4.04
CA ASP A 23 24.93 12.89 3.50
C ASP A 23 24.53 12.56 2.05
N THR A 24 23.70 13.38 1.39
CA THR A 24 23.26 13.14 -0.01
C THR A 24 23.14 14.43 -0.82
N ASN A 25 23.65 14.45 -2.06
CA ASN A 25 23.45 15.54 -3.03
C ASN A 25 22.05 15.59 -3.67
N ALA A 26 21.08 14.93 -3.02
CA ALA A 26 19.69 14.91 -3.42
C ALA A 26 18.86 15.83 -2.51
N PHE A 27 17.91 16.56 -3.10
CA PHE A 27 16.91 17.30 -2.34
C PHE A 27 15.50 16.76 -2.60
N PHE A 28 14.68 16.82 -1.57
CA PHE A 28 13.28 16.40 -1.65
C PHE A 28 12.47 17.41 -2.47
N VAL A 29 11.80 16.93 -3.50
CA VAL A 29 11.01 17.76 -4.41
C VAL A 29 9.55 17.77 -3.97
N ARG A 30 8.97 16.59 -3.76
CA ARG A 30 7.53 16.44 -3.54
C ARG A 30 7.18 15.04 -3.01
N GLN A 31 6.17 15.00 -2.16
CA GLN A 31 5.45 13.76 -1.84
C GLN A 31 4.24 13.64 -2.76
N ASP A 32 4.03 12.45 -3.29
CA ASP A 32 2.90 12.18 -4.17
C ASP A 32 2.18 10.88 -3.77
N THR A 33 0.90 10.81 -4.10
CA THR A 33 0.06 9.67 -3.80
C THR A 33 -0.73 9.29 -5.05
N ILE A 34 -0.51 8.08 -5.54
CA ILE A 34 -1.12 7.57 -6.76
C ILE A 34 -2.03 6.41 -6.39
N SER A 35 -3.31 6.48 -6.76
CA SER A 35 -4.26 5.37 -6.61
C SER A 35 -4.40 4.64 -7.94
N LEU A 36 -4.07 3.35 -7.95
CA LEU A 36 -4.09 2.49 -9.12
C LEU A 36 -5.18 1.43 -8.94
N LYS A 37 -5.90 1.08 -10.01
CA LYS A 37 -6.74 -0.12 -9.95
C LYS A 37 -5.85 -1.34 -9.80
N ALA A 38 -6.29 -2.34 -9.03
CA ALA A 38 -5.53 -3.58 -8.87
C ALA A 38 -5.18 -4.23 -10.23
N SER A 39 -6.07 -4.13 -11.21
CA SER A 39 -5.87 -4.60 -12.59
C SER A 39 -4.78 -3.84 -13.37
N GLU A 40 -4.48 -2.60 -12.99
CA GLU A 40 -3.51 -1.73 -13.66
C GLU A 40 -2.11 -1.87 -13.05
N CYS A 41 -1.95 -2.59 -11.95
CA CYS A 41 -0.71 -2.68 -11.19
C CYS A 41 0.30 -3.71 -11.75
N ALA A 42 0.00 -4.36 -12.88
CA ALA A 42 0.85 -5.43 -13.46
C ALA A 42 2.30 -4.98 -13.74
N TRP A 43 2.55 -3.69 -13.93
CA TRP A 43 3.91 -3.13 -14.14
C TRP A 43 4.74 -3.00 -12.86
N ILE A 44 4.11 -3.01 -11.67
CA ILE A 44 4.82 -2.94 -10.38
C ILE A 44 5.67 -4.20 -10.13
N ILE A 45 5.26 -5.35 -10.68
CA ILE A 45 5.97 -6.63 -10.54
C ILE A 45 7.05 -6.85 -11.61
N LYS A 46 6.99 -6.13 -12.73
CA LYS A 46 7.95 -6.31 -13.84
C LYS A 46 9.44 -6.12 -13.50
N PRO A 47 9.87 -5.48 -12.39
CA PRO A 47 11.29 -5.50 -12.00
C PRO A 47 11.77 -6.85 -11.42
N LEU A 48 10.88 -7.74 -10.96
CA LEU A 48 11.26 -9.00 -10.30
C LEU A 48 11.65 -10.12 -11.28
N GLU A 49 11.39 -9.96 -12.58
CA GLU A 49 11.63 -11.02 -13.58
C GLU A 49 13.04 -10.99 -14.18
N LYS A 50 13.88 -10.01 -13.85
CA LYS A 50 15.21 -9.89 -14.50
C LYS A 50 16.31 -10.72 -13.83
N ASP A 51 16.12 -11.13 -12.59
CA ASP A 51 16.99 -12.09 -11.91
C ASP A 51 16.16 -12.98 -10.99
N ASN A 52 16.37 -14.29 -11.12
CA ASN A 52 15.83 -15.40 -10.34
C ASN A 52 14.72 -16.21 -11.02
N SER A 53 15.02 -17.50 -11.09
CA SER A 53 14.25 -18.65 -11.52
C SER A 53 12.97 -18.92 -10.69
N VAL A 54 12.21 -17.88 -10.36
CA VAL A 54 11.00 -17.93 -9.53
C VAL A 54 9.86 -17.22 -10.26
N SER A 55 9.39 -17.74 -11.40
CA SER A 55 8.09 -17.27 -11.94
C SER A 55 7.51 -18.19 -13.02
N SER A 56 7.30 -19.46 -12.68
CA SER A 56 6.31 -20.28 -13.40
C SER A 56 5.04 -20.51 -12.57
N SER A 57 5.05 -20.19 -11.28
CA SER A 57 3.92 -20.38 -10.35
C SER A 57 3.14 -19.11 -10.01
N GLU A 58 3.60 -17.93 -10.45
CA GLU A 58 2.95 -16.64 -10.14
C GLU A 58 2.13 -16.08 -11.31
N THR A 59 2.23 -16.73 -12.49
CA THR A 59 1.51 -16.39 -13.70
C THR A 59 0.00 -16.54 -13.48
N GLY A 60 -0.71 -15.43 -13.32
CA GLY A 60 -2.17 -15.37 -13.17
C GLY A 60 -2.69 -14.84 -11.83
N ASN A 61 -1.82 -14.63 -10.84
CA ASN A 61 -2.23 -14.02 -9.56
C ASN A 61 -2.30 -12.49 -9.67
N SER A 62 -3.32 -11.88 -9.06
CA SER A 62 -3.42 -10.42 -9.01
C SER A 62 -2.41 -9.80 -8.04
N ILE A 63 -2.05 -8.52 -8.23
CA ILE A 63 -1.10 -7.83 -7.35
C ILE A 63 -1.53 -7.85 -5.88
N PRO A 64 -2.79 -7.57 -5.52
CA PRO A 64 -3.23 -7.70 -4.14
C PRO A 64 -3.04 -9.11 -3.59
N GLN A 65 -3.27 -10.15 -4.40
CA GLN A 65 -3.08 -11.53 -3.99
C GLN A 65 -1.62 -11.84 -3.67
N LEU A 66 -0.69 -11.42 -4.52
CA LEU A 66 0.74 -11.64 -4.30
C LEU A 66 1.25 -10.95 -3.05
N LEU A 67 0.80 -9.71 -2.82
CA LEU A 67 1.15 -8.94 -1.63
C LEU A 67 0.51 -9.53 -0.34
N LEU A 68 -0.77 -9.94 -0.39
CA LEU A 68 -1.43 -10.63 0.74
C LEU A 68 -0.70 -11.93 1.11
N GLN A 69 -0.33 -12.74 0.12
CA GLN A 69 0.43 -13.98 0.35
C GLN A 69 1.82 -13.71 0.92
N ALA A 70 2.48 -12.65 0.47
CA ALA A 70 3.79 -12.25 1.01
C ALA A 70 3.68 -11.80 2.47
N ILE A 71 2.61 -11.08 2.84
CA ILE A 71 2.31 -10.72 4.23
C ILE A 71 2.06 -11.98 5.07
N GLU A 72 1.17 -12.87 4.61
CA GLU A 72 0.82 -14.09 5.34
C GLU A 72 2.04 -14.99 5.60
N LYS A 73 2.96 -15.07 4.63
CA LYS A 73 4.23 -15.79 4.74
C LYS A 73 5.28 -15.06 5.58
N GLY A 74 4.96 -13.88 6.12
CA GLY A 74 5.86 -13.06 6.93
C GLY A 74 6.99 -12.38 6.15
N LYS A 75 6.94 -12.39 4.81
CA LYS A 75 7.93 -11.72 3.95
C LYS A 75 7.76 -10.21 3.95
N LEU A 76 6.52 -9.74 4.10
CA LEU A 76 6.18 -8.33 4.23
C LEU A 76 5.49 -8.09 5.57
N LYS A 77 5.80 -6.95 6.20
CA LYS A 77 5.11 -6.49 7.40
C LYS A 77 3.96 -5.59 6.98
N ALA A 78 2.78 -5.88 7.51
CA ALA A 78 1.58 -5.08 7.34
C ALA A 78 1.29 -4.30 8.62
N PHE A 79 0.79 -3.08 8.45
CA PHE A 79 0.43 -2.19 9.54
C PHE A 79 -1.00 -1.70 9.32
N ASP A 80 -1.73 -1.54 10.42
CA ASP A 80 -3.06 -0.98 10.43
C ASP A 80 -2.99 0.48 9.93
N SER A 81 -3.78 0.82 8.92
CA SER A 81 -3.70 2.13 8.25
C SER A 81 -4.07 3.31 9.17
N TRP A 82 -4.83 3.06 10.24
CA TRP A 82 -5.33 4.09 11.15
C TRP A 82 -4.48 4.21 12.41
N THR A 83 -4.04 3.09 12.96
CA THR A 83 -3.33 3.02 14.24
C THR A 83 -1.83 2.81 14.10
N ASP A 84 -1.35 2.50 12.89
CA ASP A 84 0.05 2.18 12.57
C ASP A 84 0.62 1.01 13.39
N LYS A 85 -0.27 0.19 13.98
CA LYS A 85 0.11 -1.01 14.72
C LYS A 85 0.35 -2.17 13.75
N PRO A 86 1.32 -3.06 14.03
CA PRO A 86 1.57 -4.21 13.17
C PRO A 86 0.36 -5.14 13.17
N ILE A 87 -0.04 -5.56 11.97
CA ILE A 87 -1.08 -6.57 11.76
C ILE A 87 -0.43 -7.95 11.85
N PRO A 88 -0.93 -8.87 12.69
CA PRO A 88 -0.46 -10.25 12.70
C PRO A 88 -0.64 -10.90 11.33
N ALA A 89 0.40 -11.56 10.81
CA ALA A 89 0.41 -12.11 9.46
C ALA A 89 -0.77 -13.06 9.17
N LYS A 90 -1.20 -13.84 10.17
CA LYS A 90 -2.32 -14.78 10.05
C LYS A 90 -3.70 -14.11 10.10
N GLU A 91 -3.77 -12.87 10.53
CA GLU A 91 -5.02 -12.12 10.66
C GLU A 91 -5.26 -11.17 9.49
N ILE A 92 -4.32 -11.03 8.54
CA ILE A 92 -4.46 -10.05 7.43
C ILE A 92 -5.75 -10.19 6.62
N TYR A 93 -6.24 -11.42 6.45
CA TYR A 93 -7.48 -11.70 5.71
C TYR A 93 -8.74 -11.42 6.54
N THR A 94 -8.65 -11.32 7.86
CA THR A 94 -9.78 -11.04 8.75
C THR A 94 -9.65 -9.70 9.47
N TRP A 95 -8.53 -8.99 9.28
CA TRP A 95 -8.24 -7.74 9.95
C TRP A 95 -9.30 -6.68 9.63
N GLN A 96 -9.92 -6.13 10.68
CA GLN A 96 -11.02 -5.17 10.62
C GLN A 96 -12.27 -5.64 9.86
N MET A 97 -12.38 -6.93 9.53
CA MET A 97 -13.58 -7.49 8.93
C MET A 97 -14.67 -7.66 9.98
N ARG A 98 -15.92 -7.40 9.59
CA ARG A 98 -17.07 -7.62 10.49
C ARG A 98 -17.21 -9.10 10.82
N ILE A 99 -17.59 -9.35 12.07
CA ILE A 99 -18.08 -10.65 12.51
C ILE A 99 -19.56 -10.69 12.13
N ASP A 100 -19.90 -11.59 11.21
CA ASP A 100 -21.21 -11.59 10.57
C ASP A 100 -22.22 -12.44 11.35
N THR A 101 -21.78 -13.56 11.95
CA THR A 101 -22.68 -14.48 12.64
C THR A 101 -21.99 -15.21 13.79
N ILE A 102 -22.73 -15.51 14.84
CA ILE A 102 -22.36 -16.52 15.84
C ILE A 102 -23.09 -17.81 15.44
N ASP A 103 -22.35 -18.82 15.00
CA ASP A 103 -22.91 -20.16 14.80
C ASP A 103 -23.14 -20.81 16.16
N VAL A 104 -24.33 -21.38 16.35
CA VAL A 104 -24.69 -22.12 17.56
C VAL A 104 -24.95 -23.56 17.13
N SER A 105 -23.91 -24.38 17.22
CA SER A 105 -24.01 -25.81 16.91
C SER A 105 -23.85 -26.65 18.17
N GLY A 106 -24.77 -27.60 18.37
CA GLY A 106 -24.74 -28.53 19.50
C GLY A 106 -26.05 -29.28 19.63
N ASP A 107 -25.98 -30.62 19.61
CA ASP A 107 -27.12 -31.47 19.93
C ASP A 107 -27.34 -31.46 21.45
N SER A 108 -28.57 -31.09 21.86
CA SER A 108 -29.13 -31.39 23.18
C SER A 108 -28.25 -31.05 24.41
N GLY A 109 -28.02 -29.76 24.69
CA GLY A 109 -27.67 -29.30 26.04
C GLY A 109 -26.37 -28.52 26.21
N ASN A 110 -25.45 -28.55 25.25
CA ASN A 110 -24.21 -27.77 25.29
C ASN A 110 -24.02 -26.98 23.97
N PRO A 111 -24.57 -25.76 23.87
CA PRO A 111 -24.36 -24.92 22.69
C PRO A 111 -22.87 -24.57 22.55
N LYS A 112 -22.25 -24.92 21.41
CA LYS A 112 -20.95 -24.39 21.03
C LYS A 112 -21.16 -23.16 20.18
N PHE A 113 -20.54 -22.06 20.61
CA PHE A 113 -20.57 -20.80 19.88
C PHE A 113 -19.33 -20.70 19.00
N GLY A 114 -19.51 -20.61 17.69
CA GLY A 114 -18.47 -20.36 16.70
C GLY A 114 -18.59 -18.94 16.16
N VAL A 115 -17.47 -18.21 16.05
CA VAL A 115 -17.44 -16.91 15.38
C VAL A 115 -17.28 -17.14 13.88
N VAL A 116 -18.27 -16.73 13.09
CA VAL A 116 -18.19 -16.72 11.62
C VAL A 116 -17.84 -15.30 11.17
N GLN A 117 -16.62 -15.14 10.66
CA GLN A 117 -16.10 -13.87 10.17
C GLN A 117 -15.82 -13.98 8.67
N LYS A 118 -16.21 -12.96 7.89
CA LYS A 118 -15.87 -12.92 6.46
C LYS A 118 -14.36 -12.85 6.30
N ILE A 119 -13.84 -13.75 5.45
CA ILE A 119 -12.44 -13.75 5.02
C ILE A 119 -12.32 -12.87 3.78
N ARG A 120 -11.45 -11.87 3.83
CA ARG A 120 -11.06 -11.00 2.73
C ARG A 120 -10.30 -11.80 1.68
N THR A 121 -10.59 -11.53 0.42
CA THR A 121 -9.88 -12.07 -0.74
C THR A 121 -9.24 -10.93 -1.53
N ALA A 122 -8.36 -11.26 -2.48
CA ALA A 122 -7.76 -10.26 -3.35
C ALA A 122 -8.79 -9.47 -4.19
N ASN A 123 -9.96 -10.07 -4.46
CA ASN A 123 -11.05 -9.42 -5.18
C ASN A 123 -11.77 -8.34 -4.36
N ASP A 124 -11.66 -8.41 -3.03
CA ASP A 124 -12.18 -7.37 -2.14
C ASP A 124 -11.27 -6.12 -2.10
N ILE A 125 -10.10 -6.15 -2.76
CA ILE A 125 -9.13 -5.05 -2.83
C ILE A 125 -9.16 -4.44 -4.25
N PRO A 126 -10.11 -3.53 -4.55
CA PRO A 126 -10.25 -2.94 -5.88
C PRO A 126 -9.09 -2.03 -6.26
N ARG A 127 -8.39 -1.43 -5.29
CA ARG A 127 -7.35 -0.43 -5.53
C ARG A 127 -6.15 -0.59 -4.60
N ILE A 128 -5.01 -0.16 -5.09
CA ILE A 128 -3.79 -0.01 -4.33
C ILE A 128 -3.39 1.46 -4.43
N ARG A 129 -3.03 2.06 -3.30
CA ARG A 129 -2.51 3.42 -3.25
C ARG A 129 -1.03 3.37 -2.93
N VAL A 130 -0.21 4.00 -3.76
CA VAL A 130 1.24 4.08 -3.57
C VAL A 130 1.59 5.49 -3.16
N CYS A 131 2.24 5.63 -2.01
CA CYS A 131 2.85 6.89 -1.60
C CYS A 131 4.35 6.84 -1.89
N GLN A 132 4.83 7.87 -2.57
CA GLN A 132 6.23 7.96 -2.96
C GLN A 132 6.75 9.39 -2.82
N ASP A 133 8.04 9.48 -2.50
CA ASP A 133 8.80 10.70 -2.45
C ASP A 133 9.60 10.85 -3.73
N TRP A 134 9.59 12.05 -4.31
CA TRP A 134 10.41 12.41 -5.45
C TRP A 134 11.63 13.20 -5.00
N TYR A 135 12.79 12.81 -5.51
CA TYR A 135 14.07 13.43 -5.21
C TYR A 135 14.76 13.81 -6.51
N PHE A 136 15.45 14.94 -6.48
CA PHE A 136 16.31 15.37 -7.57
C PHE A 136 17.77 15.28 -7.12
N ASP A 137 18.55 14.47 -7.84
CA ASP A 137 19.99 14.35 -7.65
C ASP A 137 20.70 15.46 -8.44
N LEU A 138 21.47 16.29 -7.73
CA LEU A 138 22.21 17.40 -8.32
C LEU A 138 23.48 16.94 -9.05
N GLU A 139 24.10 15.83 -8.67
CA GLU A 139 25.32 15.33 -9.33
C GLU A 139 24.97 14.78 -10.71
N ASP A 140 23.95 13.95 -10.73
CA ASP A 140 23.52 13.22 -11.93
C ASP A 140 22.50 14.00 -12.78
N ASN A 141 21.95 15.11 -12.25
CA ASN A 141 20.82 15.85 -12.82
C ASN A 141 19.62 14.94 -13.15
N LYS A 142 19.36 13.95 -12.28
CA LYS A 142 18.31 12.95 -12.48
C LYS A 142 17.24 13.07 -11.40
N LEU A 143 16.00 12.90 -11.84
CA LEU A 143 14.88 12.71 -10.95
C LEU A 143 14.74 11.22 -10.65
N PHE A 144 14.62 10.88 -9.37
CA PHE A 144 14.30 9.53 -8.93
C PHE A 144 13.17 9.53 -7.91
N THR A 145 12.54 8.38 -7.72
CA THR A 145 11.44 8.19 -6.78
C THR A 145 11.78 7.13 -5.76
N ARG A 146 11.29 7.29 -4.54
CA ARG A 146 11.34 6.28 -3.47
C ARG A 146 9.93 6.02 -2.98
N ILE A 147 9.47 4.79 -3.12
CA ILE A 147 8.21 4.35 -2.49
C ILE A 147 8.39 4.41 -0.98
N LYS A 148 7.45 5.06 -0.30
CA LYS A 148 7.43 5.19 1.16
C LYS A 148 6.55 4.13 1.78
N TRP A 149 5.36 3.96 1.20
CA TRP A 149 4.46 2.89 1.58
C TRP A 149 3.43 2.61 0.48
N ILE A 150 2.80 1.45 0.63
CA ILE A 150 1.69 0.99 -0.20
C ILE A 150 0.49 0.76 0.73
N GLU A 151 -0.68 1.26 0.36
CA GLU A 151 -1.94 1.04 1.04
C GLU A 151 -2.85 0.13 0.21
N PHE A 152 -3.44 -0.86 0.87
CA PHE A 152 -4.56 -1.59 0.32
C PHE A 152 -5.85 -0.85 0.60
N MET A 153 -6.60 -0.62 -0.47
CA MET A 153 -7.82 0.15 -0.45
C MET A 153 -9.00 -0.78 -0.71
N GLU A 154 -9.90 -0.88 0.26
CA GLU A 154 -11.11 -1.69 0.18
C GLU A 154 -12.37 -0.83 0.23
N PHE A 155 -13.50 -1.41 -0.17
CA PHE A 155 -14.78 -0.78 0.11
C PHE A 155 -15.03 -0.78 1.61
N ASP A 156 -15.46 0.36 2.16
CA ASP A 156 -15.75 0.50 3.59
C ASP A 156 -16.68 -0.62 4.06
N PRO A 157 -16.20 -1.53 4.93
CA PRO A 157 -17.00 -2.64 5.43
C PRO A 157 -18.18 -2.19 6.31
N TYR A 158 -18.19 -0.94 6.76
CA TYR A 158 -19.23 -0.34 7.59
C TYR A 158 -20.26 0.50 6.81
N SER A 159 -20.04 0.73 5.51
CA SER A 159 -21.00 1.48 4.69
C SER A 159 -22.24 0.63 4.39
N PHE A 160 -23.41 1.08 4.87
CA PHE A 160 -24.71 0.44 4.65
C PHE A 160 -25.32 0.77 3.27
N ASN A 161 -24.85 1.82 2.60
CA ASN A 161 -25.38 2.26 1.31
C ASN A 161 -24.52 1.73 0.16
N MET A 162 -25.09 0.82 -0.63
CA MET A 162 -24.39 0.18 -1.76
C MET A 162 -24.02 1.13 -2.90
N GLU A 163 -24.68 2.30 -2.99
CA GLU A 163 -24.51 3.26 -4.10
C GLU A 163 -23.28 4.17 -3.93
N ASN A 164 -22.81 4.39 -2.69
CA ASN A 164 -21.64 5.20 -2.36
C ASN A 164 -20.73 4.44 -1.38
N ARG A 165 -20.14 3.32 -1.81
CA ARG A 165 -19.10 2.68 -0.99
C ARG A 165 -17.84 3.53 -1.06
N ASP A 166 -17.58 4.28 0.00
CA ASP A 166 -16.29 4.92 0.20
C ASP A 166 -15.18 3.86 0.15
N ILE A 167 -14.07 4.21 -0.49
CA ILE A 167 -12.90 3.35 -0.58
C ILE A 167 -11.91 3.81 0.49
N VAL A 168 -11.67 2.95 1.48
CA VAL A 168 -10.85 3.26 2.66
C VAL A 168 -9.60 2.38 2.70
N PRO A 169 -8.47 2.88 3.23
CA PRO A 169 -7.30 2.05 3.44
C PRO A 169 -7.54 1.16 4.66
N PHE A 170 -7.19 -0.13 4.57
CA PHE A 170 -7.23 -1.04 5.74
C PHE A 170 -5.84 -1.50 6.20
N CYS A 171 -4.87 -1.49 5.28
CA CYS A 171 -3.52 -1.97 5.54
C CYS A 171 -2.50 -1.08 4.82
N ARG A 172 -1.38 -0.80 5.49
CA ARG A 172 -0.20 -0.13 4.97
C ARG A 172 1.03 -1.06 5.03
N ILE A 173 1.85 -1.01 3.99
CA ILE A 173 3.09 -1.76 3.86
C ILE A 173 4.21 -0.74 3.63
N TYR A 174 5.18 -0.66 4.54
CA TYR A 174 6.34 0.24 4.41
C TYR A 174 7.45 -0.41 3.58
N TYR A 175 8.19 0.42 2.83
CA TYR A 175 9.29 0.03 1.95
C TYR A 175 10.61 0.72 2.33
#